data_AF-A0A7Z9JHD6-F1
#
_entry.id   AF-A0A7Z9JHD6-F1
#
_cell.length_a   1.000
_cell.length_b   1.000
_cell.length_c   1.000
_cell.angle_alpha   90.00
_cell.angle_beta   90.00
_cell.angle_gamma   90.00
#
_symmetry.space_group_name_H-M   'P 1'
#
loop_
_entity.id
_entity.type
_entity.pdbx_description
1 polymer ?
#
loop_
_entity_poly.entity_id
_entity_poly.type
_entity_poly.pdbx_seq_one_letter_code
_entity_poly.pdbx_strand_id
1 'polypeptide(L)' 'TDIWEGAEWREREVFDMFGIHFRNHPDLRRILMWKDFPAFPLRKDYPLQGRGERTNLVVVKRDDA' A
#
# COMPACT_ATOMS: atom_id res chain seq x y z
N THR A 1 -10.93 -2.93 16.58
CA THR A 1 -11.24 -1.51 16.89
C THR A 1 -12.38 -1.30 17.88
N ASP A 2 -12.94 -2.35 18.47
CA ASP A 2 -14.00 -2.28 19.48
C ASP A 2 -13.57 -1.69 20.84
N ILE A 3 -12.27 -1.80 21.19
CA ILE A 3 -11.74 -1.29 22.46
C ILE A 3 -11.17 0.13 22.32
N TRP A 4 -10.47 0.41 21.22
CA TRP A 4 -9.79 1.68 20.98
C TRP A 4 -10.16 2.23 19.59
N GLU A 5 -11.01 3.25 19.55
CA GLU A 5 -11.44 3.87 18.28
C GLU A 5 -10.25 4.50 17.53
N GLY A 6 -9.28 5.06 18.26
CA GLY A 6 -8.06 5.63 17.68
C GLY A 6 -7.13 4.62 17.00
N ALA A 7 -7.35 3.31 17.19
CA ALA A 7 -6.57 2.28 16.52
C ALA A 7 -6.99 2.07 15.05
N GLU A 8 -8.13 2.62 14.61
CA GLU A 8 -8.67 2.38 13.27
C GLU A 8 -7.67 2.72 12.16
N TRP A 9 -7.07 3.91 12.23
CA TRP A 9 -6.08 4.37 11.25
C TRP A 9 -4.78 3.58 11.30
N ARG A 10 -4.35 3.17 12.50
CA ARG A 10 -3.11 2.42 12.70
C ARG A 10 -3.22 0.99 12.19
N GLU A 11 -4.36 0.35 12.42
CA GLU A 11 -4.63 -0.99 11.86
C GLU A 11 -4.62 -0.95 10.32
N ARG A 12 -5.16 0.12 9.71
CA ARG A 12 -5.12 0.30 8.25
C ARG A 12 -3.73 0.63 7.71
N GLU A 13 -2.96 1.45 8.42
CA GLU A 13 -1.56 1.75 8.09
C GLU A 13 -0.71 0.46 8.08
N VAL A 14 -0.86 -0.37 9.11
CA VAL A 14 -0.12 -1.63 9.22
C VAL A 14 -0.58 -2.64 8.14
N PHE A 15 -1.87 -2.68 7.83
CA PHE A 15 -2.37 -3.49 6.72
C PHE A 15 -1.75 -3.08 5.38
N ASP A 16 -1.66 -1.77 5.09
CA ASP A 16 -1.14 -1.27 3.82
C ASP A 16 0.39 -1.38 3.68
N MET A 17 1.12 -1.29 4.80
CA MET A 17 2.58 -1.28 4.78
C MET A 17 3.22 -2.65 5.02
N PHE A 18 2.56 -3.54 5.77
CA PHE A 18 3.07 -4.85 6.15
C PHE A 18 2.20 -6.02 5.67
N GLY A 19 0.96 -5.77 5.23
CA GLY A 19 0.04 -6.83 4.77
C GLY A 19 -0.59 -7.65 5.91
N ILE A 20 -0.56 -7.15 7.15
CA ILE A 20 -1.14 -7.84 8.30
C ILE A 20 -2.65 -7.60 8.33
N HIS A 21 -3.42 -8.70 8.39
CA HIS A 21 -4.88 -8.64 8.41
C HIS A 21 -5.39 -8.65 9.86
N PHE A 22 -6.21 -7.66 10.19
CA PHE A 22 -6.87 -7.56 11.49
C PHE A 22 -8.28 -8.16 11.41
N ARG A 23 -8.61 -9.10 12.30
CA ARG A 23 -9.96 -9.66 12.40
C ARG A 23 -10.89 -8.66 13.08
N ASN A 24 -12.16 -8.61 12.66
CA ASN A 24 -13.19 -7.73 13.22
C ASN A 24 -12.94 -6.23 13.04
N HIS A 25 -12.10 -5.84 12.08
CA HIS A 25 -11.96 -4.44 11.69
C HIS A 25 -13.08 -4.05 10.70
N PRO A 26 -13.79 -2.92 10.89
CA PRO A 26 -14.96 -2.57 10.10
C PRO A 26 -14.63 -2.20 8.64
N ASP A 27 -13.46 -1.58 8.39
CA ASP A 27 -13.08 -1.15 7.04
C ASP A 27 -11.57 -1.26 6.74
N LEU A 28 -11.14 -2.49 6.42
CA LEU A 28 -9.72 -2.77 6.19
C LEU A 28 -9.36 -2.51 4.72
N ARG A 29 -9.20 -1.23 4.37
CA ARG A 29 -8.76 -0.78 3.05
C ARG A 29 -7.44 -0.03 3.13
N ARG A 30 -6.67 -0.11 2.04
CA ARG A 30 -5.42 0.66 1.84
C ARG A 30 -5.67 2.16 1.92
N ILE A 31 -4.71 2.90 2.46
CA ILE A 31 -4.83 4.35 2.70
C ILE A 31 -3.66 5.17 2.16
N LEU A 32 -2.44 4.65 2.19
CA LEU A 32 -1.23 5.38 1.80
C LEU A 32 -0.82 5.03 0.38
N MET A 33 -0.96 3.75 0.00
CA MET A 33 -0.65 3.28 -1.34
C MET A 33 -1.83 3.44 -2.29
N TRP A 34 -1.52 3.64 -3.57
CA TRP A 34 -2.48 3.55 -4.66
C TRP A 34 -3.10 2.16 -4.76
N LYS A 35 -4.31 2.09 -5.33
CA LYS A 35 -5.17 0.89 -5.32
C LYS A 35 -4.46 -0.38 -5.83
N ASP A 36 -3.69 -0.25 -6.90
CA ASP A 36 -3.10 -1.38 -7.62
C ASP A 36 -1.65 -1.69 -7.23
N PHE A 37 -1.17 -1.17 -6.10
CA PHE A 37 0.20 -1.46 -5.67
C PHE A 37 0.38 -2.95 -5.33
N PRO A 38 1.33 -3.68 -5.95
CA PRO A 38 1.40 -5.13 -5.80
C PRO A 38 2.05 -5.59 -4.49
N ALA A 39 2.70 -4.70 -3.74
CA ALA A 39 3.60 -5.09 -2.64
C ALA A 39 3.33 -4.32 -1.33
N PHE A 40 4.16 -4.61 -0.32
CA PHE A 40 4.11 -4.01 1.01
C PHE A 40 5.49 -3.37 1.32
N PRO A 41 5.62 -2.03 1.26
CA PRO A 41 6.93 -1.38 1.22
C PRO A 41 7.81 -1.58 2.45
N LEU A 42 7.22 -1.73 3.65
CA LEU A 42 7.97 -1.85 4.90
C LEU A 42 8.36 -3.29 5.23
N ARG A 43 8.01 -4.26 4.38
CA ARG A 43 8.41 -5.66 4.56
C ARG A 43 9.88 -5.83 4.15
N LYS A 44 10.64 -6.60 4.93
CA LYS A 44 12.09 -6.77 4.75
C LYS A 44 12.50 -7.47 3.45
N ASP A 45 11.57 -8.13 2.79
CA ASP A 45 11.73 -8.74 1.46
C ASP A 45 11.57 -7.74 0.31
N TYR A 46 11.10 -6.51 0.60
CA TYR A 46 10.92 -5.47 -0.40
C TYR A 46 12.18 -4.59 -0.54
N PRO A 47 12.71 -4.40 -1.77
CA PRO A 47 13.91 -3.60 -1.99
C PRO A 47 13.65 -2.11 -1.77
N LEU A 48 14.66 -1.38 -1.26
CA LEU A 48 14.53 0.05 -0.93
C LEU A 48 14.14 0.93 -2.13
N GLN A 49 14.63 0.60 -3.33
CA GLN A 49 14.32 1.33 -4.56
C GLN A 49 12.99 0.91 -5.22
N GLY A 50 12.31 -0.10 -4.68
CA GLY A 50 11.12 -0.71 -5.29
C GLY A 50 11.46 -1.67 -6.43
N ARG A 51 10.42 -2.25 -7.04
CA ARG A 51 10.55 -3.24 -8.13
C ARG A 51 10.41 -2.61 -9.52
N GLY A 52 10.74 -1.32 -9.61
CA GLY A 52 10.58 -0.54 -10.84
C GLY A 52 9.17 -0.02 -11.07
N GLU A 53 8.25 -0.06 -10.08
CA GLU A 53 6.88 0.45 -10.27
C GLU A 53 6.83 1.96 -10.59
N ARG A 54 7.88 2.71 -10.23
CA ARG A 54 7.98 4.16 -10.49
C ARG A 54 8.87 4.51 -11.68
N THR A 55 9.65 3.55 -12.17
CA THR A 55 10.70 3.78 -13.16
C THR A 55 10.35 3.18 -14.52
N ASN A 56 9.52 2.14 -14.54
CA ASN A 56 9.07 1.44 -15.75
C ASN A 56 7.78 2.05 -16.31
N LEU A 57 7.77 3.37 -16.51
CA LEU A 57 6.66 4.05 -17.17
C LEU A 57 6.89 4.05 -18.69
N VAL A 58 5.83 3.76 -19.46
CA VAL A 58 5.88 3.91 -20.92
C VAL A 58 6.03 5.40 -21.23
N VAL A 59 7.14 5.77 -21.85
CA VAL A 59 7.38 7.14 -22.30
C VAL A 59 6.53 7.37 -23.56
N VAL A 60 5.38 8.00 -23.39
CA VAL A 60 4.53 8.43 -24.51
C VAL A 60 5.07 9.76 -25.03
N LYS A 61 5.54 9.80 -26.27
CA LYS A 61 5.90 11.06 -26.92
C LYS A 61 4.67 11.66 -27.59
N ARG A 62 4.67 12.99 -27.74
CA ARG A 62 3.55 13.70 -28.38
C ARG A 62 3.34 13.31 -29.85
N ASP A 63 4.37 12.77 -30.49
CA ASP A 63 4.34 12.36 -31.90
C ASP A 63 3.73 10.96 -32.12
N ASP A 64 3.43 10.21 -31.06
CA ASP A 64 2.89 8.83 -31.13
C ASP A 64 1.33 8.79 -31.07
N ALA A 65 0.66 9.92 -31.30
CA ALA A 65 -0.80 10.09 -31.22
C ALA A 65 -1.49 10.14 -32.60
#